data_AF-A0A3M1EGQ2-F1
#
_entry.id   AF-A0A3M1EGQ2-F1
#
_cell.length_a   1.000
_cell.length_b   1.000
_cell.length_c   1.000
_cell.angle_alpha   90.00
_cell.angle_beta   90.00
_cell.angle_gamma   90.00
#
_symmetry.space_group_name_H-M   'P 1'
#
loop_
_entity.id
_entity.type
_entity.pdbx_description
1 polymer ?
#
loop_
_entity_poly.entity_id
_entity_poly.type
_entity_poly.pdbx_seq_one_letter_code
_entity_poly.pdbx_strand_id
1 'polypeptide(L)'
;MGGQAQVVTFALDALLAQGEEIEQVVVLHLSPEDERVRRALAQLGAEFAGDFYAHASRPCRFRHVAIRGEAGPLRDIRQEADAVVTWQVVRELLATLKLQGRRVHLCLAGGRRMIGLLAFSAAMLIFDHYDRVWHMYTPR
;
A
#
# COMPACT_ATOMS: atom_id res chain seq x y z
N MET A 1 3.89 -1.55 -3.53
CA MET A 1 4.19 -0.66 -4.68
C MET A 1 5.61 -0.92 -5.18
N GLY A 2 5.78 -0.95 -6.50
CA GLY A 2 7.08 -0.99 -7.16
C GLY A 2 7.52 0.42 -7.54
N GLY A 3 7.65 0.70 -8.85
CA GLY A 3 8.10 2.00 -9.35
C GLY A 3 7.04 2.86 -10.04
N GLN A 4 5.75 2.54 -9.92
CA GLN A 4 4.67 3.24 -10.61
C GLN A 4 3.78 3.93 -9.57
N ALA A 5 3.99 5.23 -9.35
CA ALA A 5 3.19 6.03 -8.42
C ALA A 5 1.73 6.15 -8.86
N GLN A 6 1.49 6.24 -10.18
CA GLN A 6 0.16 6.47 -10.75
C GLN A 6 -0.83 5.37 -10.40
N VAL A 7 -0.33 4.15 -10.13
CA VAL A 7 -1.19 3.04 -9.73
C VAL A 7 -1.88 3.33 -8.39
N VAL A 8 -1.21 4.06 -7.50
CA VAL A 8 -1.77 4.46 -6.20
C VAL A 8 -2.81 5.55 -6.38
N THR A 9 -2.51 6.58 -7.19
CA THR A 9 -3.46 7.68 -7.44
C THR A 9 -4.69 7.19 -8.19
N PHE A 10 -4.55 6.38 -9.24
CA PHE A 10 -5.70 5.81 -9.95
C PHE A 10 -6.59 4.94 -9.05
N ALA A 11 -5.99 4.15 -8.16
CA ALA A 11 -6.76 3.36 -7.20
C ALA A 11 -7.53 4.27 -6.23
N LEU A 12 -6.90 5.35 -5.75
CA LEU A 12 -7.57 6.33 -4.91
C LEU A 12 -8.70 7.03 -5.67
N ASP A 13 -8.44 7.55 -6.85
CA ASP A 13 -9.42 8.24 -7.69
C ASP A 13 -10.64 7.36 -7.99
N ALA A 14 -10.42 6.08 -8.30
CA ALA A 14 -11.49 5.13 -8.53
C ALA A 14 -12.35 4.88 -7.27
N LEU A 15 -11.73 4.79 -6.09
CA LEU A 15 -12.45 4.64 -4.82
C LEU A 15 -13.24 5.90 -4.48
N LEU A 16 -12.64 7.08 -4.66
CA LEU A 16 -13.29 8.37 -4.44
C LEU A 16 -14.49 8.57 -5.38
N ALA A 17 -14.36 8.20 -6.66
CA ALA A 17 -15.44 8.25 -7.64
C ALA A 17 -16.60 7.29 -7.30
N GLN A 18 -16.34 6.22 -6.55
CA GLN A 18 -17.37 5.32 -6.01
C GLN A 18 -18.02 5.83 -4.72
N GLY A 19 -17.61 7.00 -4.22
CA GLY A 19 -18.11 7.59 -2.99
C GLY A 19 -17.47 7.03 -1.71
N GLU A 20 -16.38 6.26 -1.82
CA GLU A 20 -15.67 5.77 -0.63
C GLU A 20 -14.92 6.92 0.05
N GLU A 21 -15.08 7.02 1.37
CA GLU A 21 -14.40 8.04 2.17
C GLU A 21 -13.00 7.57 2.58
N ILE A 22 -12.00 7.94 1.77
CA ILE A 22 -10.60 7.61 2.05
C ILE A 22 -9.92 8.78 2.76
N GLU A 23 -9.55 8.58 4.03
CA GLU A 23 -8.80 9.55 4.83
C GLU A 23 -7.28 9.37 4.76
N GLN A 24 -6.83 8.17 4.39
CA GLN A 24 -5.42 7.82 4.42
C GLN A 24 -5.06 6.77 3.38
N VAL A 25 -3.95 7.02 2.69
CA VAL A 25 -3.28 6.07 1.81
C VAL A 25 -2.03 5.56 2.51
N VAL A 26 -1.89 4.24 2.62
CA VAL A 26 -0.68 3.58 3.11
C VAL A 26 -0.06 2.75 1.99
N VAL A 27 1.17 3.09 1.61
CA VAL A 27 1.93 2.35 0.60
C VAL A 27 2.96 1.43 1.24
N LEU A 28 2.80 0.13 1.02
CA LEU A 28 3.84 -0.86 1.31
C LEU A 28 4.88 -0.91 0.19
N HIS A 29 6.16 -0.87 0.53
CA HIS A 29 7.24 -1.02 -0.44
C HIS A 29 8.44 -1.78 0.13
N LEU A 30 9.24 -2.33 -0.77
CA LEU A 30 10.57 -2.88 -0.46
C LEU A 30 11.61 -1.75 -0.40
N SER A 31 12.89 -2.08 -0.38
CA SER A 31 13.98 -1.14 -0.15
C SER A 31 13.85 0.15 -0.98
N PRO A 32 13.92 1.33 -0.34
CA PRO A 32 13.91 2.62 -1.03
C PRO A 32 15.22 2.89 -1.79
N GLU A 33 16.22 2.01 -1.71
CA GLU A 33 17.43 2.08 -2.54
C GLU A 33 17.14 1.79 -4.02
N ASP A 34 15.98 1.21 -4.34
CA ASP A 34 15.51 1.15 -5.73
C ASP A 34 15.08 2.56 -6.17
N GLU A 35 15.84 3.11 -7.11
CA GLU A 35 15.62 4.43 -7.67
C GLU A 35 14.18 4.65 -8.18
N ARG A 36 13.53 3.60 -8.68
CA ARG A 36 12.15 3.67 -9.17
C ARG A 36 11.17 3.84 -8.02
N VAL A 37 11.39 3.12 -6.91
CA VAL A 37 10.59 3.25 -5.68
C VAL A 37 10.79 4.64 -5.09
N ARG A 38 12.04 5.12 -5.02
CA ARG A 38 12.38 6.44 -4.51
C ARG A 38 11.68 7.56 -5.29
N ARG A 39 11.72 7.53 -6.62
CA ARG A 39 11.00 8.49 -7.48
C ARG A 39 9.50 8.42 -7.28
N ALA A 40 8.93 7.21 -7.21
CA ALA A 40 7.50 7.04 -7.02
C ALA A 40 7.03 7.58 -5.66
N LEU A 41 7.80 7.34 -4.58
CA LEU A 41 7.52 7.91 -3.26
C LEU A 41 7.64 9.44 -3.24
N ALA A 42 8.62 10.01 -3.94
CA ALA A 42 8.75 11.46 -4.04
C ALA A 42 7.58 12.10 -4.80
N GLN A 43 7.14 11.47 -5.90
CA GLN A 43 5.96 11.91 -6.66
C GLN A 43 4.69 11.87 -5.81
N LEU A 44 4.46 10.76 -5.09
CA LEU A 44 3.32 10.68 -4.16
C LEU A 44 3.46 11.68 -3.00
N GLY A 45 4.66 11.86 -2.45
CA GLY A 45 4.87 12.84 -1.39
C GLY A 45 4.51 14.27 -1.81
N ALA A 46 4.81 14.65 -3.06
CA ALA A 46 4.42 15.95 -3.62
C ALA A 46 2.91 16.05 -3.85
N GLU A 47 2.29 14.97 -4.35
CA GLU A 47 0.83 14.92 -4.62
C GLU A 47 -0.02 14.98 -3.34
N PHE A 48 0.52 14.51 -2.22
CA PHE A 48 -0.12 14.49 -0.90
C PHE A 48 0.49 15.51 0.09
N ALA A 49 1.11 16.58 -0.43
CA ALA A 49 1.80 17.56 0.39
C ALA A 49 0.89 18.15 1.49
N GLY A 50 1.36 18.15 2.73
CA GLY A 50 0.59 18.66 3.87
C GLY A 50 -0.61 17.79 4.26
N ASP A 51 -0.57 16.48 4.00
CA ASP A 51 -1.69 15.55 4.24
C ASP A 51 -2.97 15.94 3.46
N PHE A 52 -2.77 16.51 2.27
CA PHE A 52 -3.82 16.97 1.37
C PHE A 52 -3.59 16.39 -0.03
N TYR A 53 -4.59 15.70 -0.57
CA TYR A 53 -4.52 15.13 -1.90
C TYR A 53 -4.89 16.18 -2.95
N ALA A 54 -3.91 16.62 -3.73
CA ALA A 54 -4.04 17.75 -4.64
C ALA A 54 -5.09 17.50 -5.75
N HIS A 55 -5.05 16.34 -6.42
CA HIS A 55 -5.95 16.04 -7.53
C HIS A 55 -7.44 16.17 -7.17
N ALA A 56 -7.85 15.59 -6.03
CA ALA A 56 -9.24 15.64 -5.57
C ALA A 56 -9.55 16.80 -4.61
N SER A 57 -8.59 17.69 -4.38
CA SER A 57 -8.72 18.85 -3.49
C SER A 57 -9.32 18.54 -2.12
N ARG A 58 -8.81 17.49 -1.44
CA ARG A 58 -9.35 17.04 -0.14
C ARG A 58 -8.26 16.60 0.83
N PRO A 59 -8.51 16.69 2.17
CA PRO A 59 -7.64 16.08 3.17
C PRO A 59 -7.51 14.57 2.93
N CYS A 60 -6.27 14.10 2.86
CA CYS A 60 -5.95 12.68 2.78
C CYS A 60 -4.49 12.48 3.16
N ARG A 61 -4.25 11.74 4.24
CA ARG A 61 -2.90 11.47 4.73
C ARG A 61 -2.19 10.49 3.81
N PHE A 62 -0.91 10.75 3.55
CA PHE A 62 -0.05 9.79 2.86
C PHE A 62 1.00 9.23 3.82
N ARG A 63 1.03 7.91 3.96
CA ARG A 63 2.04 7.19 4.74
C ARG A 63 2.63 6.08 3.86
N HIS A 64 3.87 5.73 4.12
CA HIS A 64 4.49 4.60 3.45
C HIS A 64 5.28 3.76 4.46
N VAL A 65 5.30 2.45 4.25
CA VAL A 65 5.94 1.47 5.12
C VAL A 65 6.93 0.68 4.30
N ALA A 66 8.21 0.83 4.64
CA ALA A 66 9.28 0.01 4.09
C ALA A 66 9.31 -1.34 4.83
N ILE A 67 9.24 -2.45 4.10
CA ILE A 67 9.41 -3.78 4.69
C ILE A 67 10.90 -3.97 5.02
N ARG A 68 11.19 -4.22 6.30
CA ARG A 68 12.54 -4.37 6.83
C ARG A 68 12.71 -5.77 7.40
N GLY A 69 13.76 -6.47 7.00
CA GLY A 69 14.27 -7.66 7.68
C GLY A 69 15.34 -7.28 8.70
N GLU A 70 16.00 -8.29 9.27
CA GLU A 70 17.03 -8.11 10.30
C GLU A 70 18.21 -7.23 9.82
N ALA A 71 18.61 -7.37 8.56
CA ALA A 71 19.70 -6.60 7.96
C ALA A 71 19.27 -5.23 7.40
N GLY A 72 18.02 -4.81 7.60
CA GLY A 72 17.47 -3.55 7.08
C GLY A 72 16.40 -3.73 5.99
N PRO A 73 16.13 -2.68 5.18
CA PRO A 73 15.09 -2.74 4.14
C PRO A 73 15.31 -3.89 3.15
N LEU A 74 14.29 -4.72 2.96
CA LEU A 74 14.38 -5.86 2.04
C LEU A 74 14.47 -5.37 0.60
N ARG A 75 15.51 -5.76 -0.15
CA ARG A 75 15.63 -5.43 -1.58
C ARG A 75 14.70 -6.27 -2.45
N ASP A 76 14.46 -7.51 -2.03
CA ASP A 76 13.60 -8.48 -2.69
C ASP A 76 13.17 -9.56 -1.69
N ILE A 77 12.22 -10.42 -2.06
CA ILE A 77 11.83 -11.62 -1.32
C ILE A 77 12.50 -12.81 -2.00
N ARG A 78 13.60 -13.31 -1.42
CA ARG A 78 14.44 -14.36 -2.02
C ARG A 78 14.38 -15.68 -1.28
N GLN A 79 14.07 -15.63 0.01
CA GLN A 79 14.03 -16.79 0.90
C GLN A 79 12.75 -16.76 1.74
N GLU A 80 12.44 -17.90 2.36
CA GLU A 80 11.25 -18.06 3.19
C GLU A 80 11.20 -17.03 4.32
N ALA A 81 12.33 -16.75 4.97
CA ALA A 81 12.43 -15.74 6.02
C ALA A 81 11.96 -14.34 5.56
N ASP A 82 12.27 -13.94 4.32
CA ASP A 82 11.84 -12.66 3.76
C ASP A 82 10.31 -12.61 3.57
N ALA A 83 9.73 -13.75 3.18
CA ALA A 83 8.27 -13.88 3.01
C ALA A 83 7.56 -13.84 4.36
N VAL A 84 8.09 -14.52 5.37
CA VAL A 84 7.58 -14.49 6.75
C VAL A 84 7.61 -13.06 7.30
N VAL A 85 8.74 -12.37 7.20
CA VAL A 85 8.87 -10.97 7.63
C VAL A 85 7.89 -10.07 6.90
N THR A 86 7.78 -10.22 5.57
CA THR A 86 6.82 -9.44 4.77
C THR A 86 5.39 -9.66 5.25
N TRP A 87 5.00 -10.92 5.47
CA TRP A 87 3.66 -11.25 5.94
C TRP A 87 3.38 -10.69 7.33
N GLN A 88 4.34 -10.77 8.26
CA GLN A 88 4.22 -10.21 9.61
C GLN A 88 4.01 -8.70 9.56
N VAL A 89 4.83 -7.97 8.79
CA VAL A 89 4.69 -6.51 8.62
C VAL A 89 3.32 -6.14 8.08
N VAL A 90 2.81 -6.86 7.06
CA VAL A 90 1.48 -6.56 6.53
C VAL A 90 0.38 -6.90 7.54
N ARG A 91 0.46 -8.06 8.19
CA ARG A 91 -0.52 -8.47 9.21
C ARG A 91 -0.58 -7.46 10.36
N GLU A 92 0.56 -7.00 10.87
CA GLU A 92 0.64 -6.02 11.95
C GLU A 92 0.08 -4.66 11.54
N LEU A 93 0.39 -4.21 10.31
CA LEU A 93 -0.19 -2.99 9.75
C LEU A 93 -1.72 -3.09 9.67
N LEU A 94 -2.25 -4.18 9.11
CA LEU A 94 -3.68 -4.40 8.99
C LEU A 94 -4.34 -4.47 10.38
N ALA A 95 -3.77 -5.25 11.30
CA ALA A 95 -4.28 -5.36 12.67
C ALA A 95 -4.30 -3.99 13.38
N THR A 96 -3.26 -3.18 13.22
CA THR A 96 -3.20 -1.82 13.78
C THR A 96 -4.30 -0.93 13.22
N LEU A 97 -4.54 -0.96 11.90
CA LEU A 97 -5.64 -0.22 11.28
C LEU A 97 -7.00 -0.69 11.78
N LYS A 98 -7.21 -2.01 11.93
CA LYS A 98 -8.45 -2.57 12.48
C LYS A 98 -8.67 -2.19 13.94
N LEU A 99 -7.62 -2.19 14.78
CA LEU A 99 -7.69 -1.73 16.17
C LEU A 99 -8.07 -0.26 16.29
N GLN A 100 -7.75 0.56 15.28
CA GLN A 100 -8.18 1.95 15.17
C GLN A 100 -9.62 2.11 14.63
N GLY A 101 -10.36 1.01 14.44
CA GLY A 101 -11.70 1.01 13.88
C GLY A 101 -11.76 1.39 12.40
N ARG A 102 -10.63 1.28 11.67
CA ARG A 102 -10.59 1.67 10.25
C ARG A 102 -11.14 0.56 9.36
N ARG A 103 -11.93 0.96 8.36
CA ARG A 103 -12.25 0.15 7.19
C ARG A 103 -11.08 0.19 6.22
N VAL A 104 -10.67 -0.96 5.70
CA VAL A 104 -9.48 -1.10 4.87
C VAL A 104 -9.85 -1.50 3.44
N HIS A 105 -9.33 -0.72 2.49
CA HIS A 105 -9.39 -1.01 1.06
C HIS A 105 -7.99 -1.43 0.60
N LEU A 106 -7.77 -2.75 0.48
CA LEU A 106 -6.48 -3.27 0.04
C LEU A 106 -6.41 -3.33 -1.49
N CYS A 107 -5.64 -2.43 -2.09
CA CYS A 107 -5.35 -2.47 -3.52
C CYS A 107 -4.09 -3.32 -3.79
N LEU A 108 -4.25 -4.43 -4.51
CA LEU A 108 -3.18 -5.33 -4.92
C LEU A 108 -2.52 -4.91 -6.25
N ALA A 109 -2.79 -3.70 -6.71
CA ALA A 109 -2.23 -3.19 -7.95
C ALA A 109 -0.79 -2.69 -7.75
N GLY A 110 0.15 -3.29 -8.48
CA GLY A 110 1.52 -2.80 -8.62
C GLY A 110 2.54 -3.36 -7.63
N GLY A 111 3.78 -3.54 -8.10
CA GLY A 111 4.90 -4.10 -7.35
C GLY A 111 5.11 -5.59 -7.59
N ARG A 112 5.86 -6.25 -6.70
CA ARG A 112 6.20 -7.68 -6.82
C ARG A 112 4.98 -8.52 -6.46
N ARG A 113 4.59 -9.46 -7.33
CA ARG A 113 3.43 -10.34 -7.14
C ARG A 113 3.41 -11.05 -5.78
N MET A 114 4.59 -11.42 -5.28
CA MET A 114 4.72 -12.08 -3.99
C MET A 114 4.22 -11.21 -2.82
N ILE A 115 4.50 -9.90 -2.84
CA ILE A 115 3.97 -8.99 -1.81
C ILE A 115 2.45 -8.94 -1.87
N GLY A 116 1.87 -8.92 -3.07
CA GLY A 116 0.42 -8.94 -3.26
C GLY A 116 -0.24 -10.20 -2.69
N LEU A 117 0.35 -11.37 -2.93
CA LEU A 117 -0.15 -12.64 -2.38
C LEU A 117 -0.02 -12.70 -0.86
N LEU A 118 1.12 -12.29 -0.30
CA LEU A 118 1.31 -12.25 1.15
C LEU A 118 0.34 -11.27 1.81
N ALA A 119 0.16 -10.08 1.22
CA ALA A 119 -0.79 -9.10 1.71
C ALA A 119 -2.24 -9.60 1.64
N PHE A 120 -2.61 -10.28 0.55
CA PHE A 120 -3.91 -10.92 0.42
C PHE A 120 -4.12 -12.00 1.50
N SER A 121 -3.13 -12.86 1.73
CA SER A 121 -3.24 -13.90 2.77
C SER A 121 -3.38 -13.32 4.17
N ALA A 122 -2.68 -12.23 4.49
CA ALA A 122 -2.85 -11.51 5.75
C ALA A 122 -4.23 -10.85 5.85
N ALA A 123 -4.74 -10.28 4.75
CA ALA A 123 -6.06 -9.70 4.70
C ALA A 123 -7.16 -10.74 4.95
N MET A 124 -7.06 -11.94 4.37
CA MET A 124 -8.04 -13.02 4.61
C MET A 124 -8.13 -13.46 6.08
N LEU A 125 -7.09 -13.18 6.89
CA LEU A 125 -7.11 -13.45 8.33
C LEU A 125 -7.71 -12.31 9.17
N ILE A 126 -7.59 -11.07 8.70
CA ILE A 126 -7.85 -9.85 9.49
C ILE A 126 -9.13 -9.12 9.04
N PHE A 127 -9.51 -9.25 7.78
CA PHE A 127 -10.62 -8.50 7.20
C PHE A 127 -11.96 -8.98 7.76
N ASP A 128 -12.86 -8.02 7.95
CA ASP A 128 -14.28 -8.26 8.19
C ASP A 128 -15.11 -7.93 6.94
N HIS A 129 -16.45 -7.95 7.06
CA HIS A 129 -17.36 -7.74 5.94
C HIS A 129 -17.38 -6.31 5.40
N TYR A 130 -16.79 -5.33 6.10
CA TYR A 130 -16.66 -3.96 5.59
C TYR A 130 -15.40 -3.77 4.74
N ASP A 131 -14.37 -4.58 4.97
CA ASP A 131 -13.11 -4.46 4.23
C ASP A 131 -13.23 -4.99 2.80
N ARG A 132 -12.41 -4.46 1.89
CA ARG A 132 -12.45 -4.83 0.47
C ARG A 132 -11.06 -5.03 -0.11
N VAL A 133 -10.92 -6.03 -0.95
CA VAL A 133 -9.72 -6.26 -1.76
C VAL A 133 -10.00 -5.82 -3.19
N TRP A 134 -9.10 -5.04 -3.74
CA TRP A 134 -9.19 -4.47 -5.08
C TRP A 134 -7.99 -4.91 -5.91
N HIS A 135 -8.24 -5.18 -7.18
CA HIS A 135 -7.18 -5.33 -8.18
C HIS A 135 -7.49 -4.41 -9.34
N MET A 136 -6.64 -3.41 -9.56
CA MET A 136 -6.84 -2.46 -10.64
C MET A 136 -6.37 -3.06 -11.95
N TYR A 137 -7.28 -3.13 -12.92
CA TYR A 137 -7.00 -3.55 -14.27
C TYR A 137 -6.86 -2.31 -15.15
N THR A 138 -5.66 -2.07 -15.67
CA THR A 138 -5.42 -1.08 -16.73
C THR A 138 -5.28 -1.85 -18.05
N PRO A 139 -6.29 -1.82 -18.95
CA PRO A 139 -6.17 -2.41 -20.27
C PRO A 139 -4.97 -1.80 -21.01
N ARG A 140 -4.26 -2.62 -21.79
CA ARG A 140 -3.16 -2.16 -22.65
C ARG A 140 -3.69 -1.44 -23.88
#